data_AF-A0A964IXC9-F1
#
_entry.id   AF-A0A964IXC9-F1
#
_cell.length_a   1.000
_cell.length_b   1.000
_cell.length_c   1.000
_cell.angle_alpha   90.00
_cell.angle_beta   90.00
_cell.angle_gamma   90.00
#
_symmetry.space_group_name_H-M   'P 1'
#
loop_
_entity.id
_entity.type
_entity.pdbx_description
1 polymer ?
#
loop_
_entity_poly.entity_id
_entity_poly.type
_entity_poly.pdbx_seq_one_letter_code
_entity_poly.pdbx_strand_id
1 'polypeptide(L)'
;MLLGAVGLILPIAAAHAVDWVRVPGKDVILLYPAQMSWELLLTQADHSGAKKFRDGKDCRGCHEGEEKASGTLLVTDKHVEPAPIAAKPGFLKANVKVAHDATRLYIHLEFDPGQQPNAGMDKDFSTKVAVMIDDGGVTEATRAGCWAACHDNSARMASGGDADTTKYLVRSRAAMSRQGGAQIKPADELAKIRAENGYLEYWQARLKPGAAPEVVDGTVLEKREERAGPVVTAEASEKGSQWSVTFSRPLAAGPGYKSFQPGKTYTVGFSVHAGHTAKRFHYVSLEKTLVLDGGKADFIAAAN
;
A
#
# COMPACT_ATOMS: atom_id res chain seq x y z
N MET A 1 22.90 -50.20 22.38
CA MET A 1 21.52 -49.74 22.12
C MET A 1 21.58 -48.28 21.69
N LEU A 2 21.65 -48.01 20.39
CA LEU A 2 21.46 -46.67 19.83
C LEU A 2 19.98 -46.51 19.51
N LEU A 3 19.27 -45.63 20.21
CA LEU A 3 17.94 -45.19 19.79
C LEU A 3 18.11 -44.00 18.83
N GLY A 4 17.79 -44.24 17.56
CA GLY A 4 17.66 -43.19 16.55
C GLY A 4 16.36 -42.42 16.75
N ALA A 5 16.46 -41.09 16.87
CA ALA A 5 15.31 -40.22 16.83
C ALA A 5 14.87 -40.03 15.36
N VAL A 6 13.77 -40.66 14.98
CA VAL A 6 13.10 -40.40 13.71
C VAL A 6 12.33 -39.09 13.86
N GLY A 7 12.85 -38.02 13.27
CA GLY A 7 12.16 -36.74 13.17
C GLY A 7 10.95 -36.89 12.25
N LEU A 8 9.75 -36.75 12.83
CA LEU A 8 8.50 -36.69 12.09
C LEU A 8 8.47 -35.36 11.31
N ILE A 9 8.75 -35.40 10.01
CA ILE A 9 8.49 -34.26 9.12
C ILE A 9 6.98 -34.21 8.91
N LEU A 10 6.31 -33.33 9.65
CA LEU A 10 4.91 -32.99 9.39
C LEU A 10 4.83 -32.32 8.01
N PRO A 11 3.99 -32.81 7.08
CA PRO A 11 3.78 -32.12 5.82
C PRO A 11 3.17 -30.75 6.11
N ILE A 12 3.82 -29.70 5.63
CA ILE A 12 3.20 -28.38 5.51
C ILE A 12 1.99 -28.61 4.60
N ALA A 13 0.78 -28.58 5.16
CA ALA A 13 -0.43 -28.65 4.36
C ALA A 13 -0.34 -27.54 3.32
N ALA A 14 -0.29 -27.92 2.04
CA ALA A 14 -0.45 -26.98 0.95
C ALA A 14 -1.82 -26.33 1.15
N ALA A 15 -1.82 -25.07 1.62
CA ALA A 15 -3.01 -24.25 1.59
C ALA A 15 -3.57 -24.35 0.17
N HIS A 16 -4.86 -24.67 0.05
CA HIS A 16 -5.52 -24.86 -1.23
C HIS A 16 -5.19 -23.65 -2.13
N ALA A 17 -4.37 -23.88 -3.17
CA ALA A 17 -3.96 -22.82 -4.07
C ALA A 17 -5.22 -22.19 -4.68
N VAL A 18 -5.40 -20.88 -4.50
CA VAL A 18 -6.59 -20.16 -4.96
C VAL A 18 -6.69 -20.29 -6.49
N ASP A 19 -7.84 -20.70 -7.00
CA ASP A 19 -8.10 -20.72 -8.44
C ASP A 19 -8.44 -19.31 -8.96
N TRP A 20 -7.39 -18.54 -9.29
CA TRP A 20 -7.49 -17.16 -9.76
C TRP A 20 -8.25 -16.97 -11.08
N VAL A 21 -8.56 -18.05 -11.81
CA VAL A 21 -9.42 -17.98 -13.01
C VAL A 21 -10.88 -17.75 -12.60
N ARG A 22 -11.27 -18.23 -11.43
CA ARG A 22 -12.65 -18.15 -10.91
C ARG A 22 -12.90 -16.94 -10.02
N VAL A 23 -11.85 -16.29 -9.53
CA VAL A 23 -11.96 -15.09 -8.70
C VAL A 23 -12.16 -13.86 -9.60
N PRO A 24 -13.24 -13.08 -9.42
CA PRO A 24 -13.45 -11.85 -10.18
C PRO A 24 -12.32 -10.85 -9.97
N GLY A 25 -11.76 -10.36 -11.07
CA GLY A 25 -10.73 -9.32 -11.06
C GLY A 25 -11.32 -7.94 -11.35
N LYS A 26 -10.71 -6.91 -10.77
CA LYS A 26 -11.02 -5.51 -11.07
C LYS A 26 -9.75 -4.78 -11.49
N ASP A 27 -9.82 -4.08 -12.62
CA ASP A 27 -8.73 -3.21 -13.05
C ASP A 27 -8.66 -1.97 -12.13
N VAL A 28 -7.49 -1.74 -11.57
CA VAL A 28 -7.13 -0.58 -10.76
C VAL A 28 -6.05 0.20 -11.49
N ILE A 29 -6.29 1.49 -11.69
CA ILE A 29 -5.27 2.42 -12.19
C ILE A 29 -4.46 2.92 -10.99
N LEU A 30 -3.14 2.70 -11.06
CA LEU A 30 -2.16 3.22 -10.13
C LEU A 30 -1.49 4.42 -10.79
N LEU A 31 -1.76 5.63 -10.31
CA LEU A 31 -1.19 6.85 -10.87
C LEU A 31 0.15 7.19 -10.21
N TYR A 32 1.02 7.86 -10.94
CA TYR A 32 2.23 8.46 -10.38
C TYR A 32 1.86 9.76 -9.65
N PRO A 33 2.05 9.87 -8.32
CA PRO A 33 1.48 10.95 -7.52
C PRO A 33 2.39 12.19 -7.40
N ALA A 34 3.53 12.22 -8.09
CA ALA A 34 4.55 13.28 -7.95
C ALA A 34 4.92 13.59 -6.49
N GLN A 35 4.92 14.86 -6.08
CA GLN A 35 5.06 15.29 -4.69
C GLN A 35 3.75 15.83 -4.11
N MET A 36 2.61 15.22 -4.48
CA MET A 36 1.29 15.59 -3.94
C MET A 36 1.15 15.14 -2.47
N SER A 37 1.71 15.93 -1.55
CA SER A 37 1.67 15.72 -0.10
C SER A 37 0.27 15.99 0.48
N TRP A 38 0.01 15.46 1.67
CA TRP A 38 -1.19 15.76 2.44
C TRP A 38 -1.36 17.28 2.65
N GLU A 39 -0.27 17.98 2.95
CA GLU A 39 -0.27 19.43 3.21
C GLU A 39 -0.68 20.24 1.97
N LEU A 40 -0.24 19.81 0.79
CA LEU A 40 -0.60 20.43 -0.48
C LEU A 40 -2.06 20.13 -0.82
N LEU A 41 -2.44 18.85 -0.80
CA LEU A 41 -3.79 18.38 -1.17
C LEU A 41 -4.89 19.00 -0.30
N LEU A 42 -4.58 19.27 0.97
CA LEU A 42 -5.51 19.88 1.90
C LEU A 42 -5.37 21.39 1.98
N THR A 43 -4.71 22.06 1.04
CA THR A 43 -4.68 23.52 0.98
C THR A 43 -5.40 24.07 -0.24
N GLN A 44 -6.41 24.91 0.01
CA GLN A 44 -7.32 25.42 -1.01
C GLN A 44 -6.64 26.25 -2.11
N ALA A 45 -5.55 26.95 -1.78
CA ALA A 45 -4.80 27.72 -2.76
C ALA A 45 -4.04 26.83 -3.75
N ASP A 46 -3.67 25.61 -3.34
CA ASP A 46 -2.84 24.70 -4.11
C ASP A 46 -3.66 23.57 -4.76
N HIS A 47 -4.79 23.20 -4.15
CA HIS A 47 -5.66 22.14 -4.62
C HIS A 47 -7.13 22.53 -4.46
N SER A 48 -7.83 22.64 -5.60
CA SER A 48 -9.23 23.07 -5.63
C SER A 48 -10.19 22.14 -4.88
N GLY A 49 -9.82 20.86 -4.73
CA GLY A 49 -10.58 19.85 -3.98
C GLY A 49 -10.45 19.96 -2.46
N ALA A 50 -9.54 20.79 -1.92
CA ALA A 50 -9.25 20.83 -0.49
C ALA A 50 -10.48 21.13 0.37
N LYS A 51 -11.28 22.15 0.03
CA LYS A 51 -12.52 22.45 0.77
C LYS A 51 -13.52 21.29 0.70
N LYS A 52 -13.71 20.69 -0.48
CA LYS A 52 -14.64 19.55 -0.64
C LYS A 52 -14.23 18.38 0.25
N PHE A 53 -12.93 18.11 0.36
CA PHE A 53 -12.41 17.11 1.27
C PHE A 53 -12.67 17.52 2.73
N ARG A 54 -12.38 18.75 3.15
CA ARG A 54 -12.69 19.15 4.54
C ARG A 54 -14.18 19.08 4.87
N ASP A 55 -15.05 19.30 3.89
CA ASP A 55 -16.51 19.17 4.00
C ASP A 55 -17.00 17.70 3.98
N GLY A 56 -16.09 16.70 3.93
CA GLY A 56 -16.41 15.29 4.08
C GLY A 56 -16.37 14.45 2.79
N LYS A 57 -16.03 15.02 1.63
CA LYS A 57 -15.85 14.21 0.41
C LYS A 57 -14.55 13.42 0.41
N ASP A 58 -14.56 12.26 -0.23
CA ASP A 58 -13.37 11.42 -0.38
C ASP A 58 -12.59 11.81 -1.63
N CYS A 59 -11.31 11.42 -1.71
CA CYS A 59 -10.47 11.69 -2.89
C CYS A 59 -11.10 11.12 -4.17
N ARG A 60 -11.63 9.89 -4.12
CA ARG A 60 -12.34 9.28 -5.26
C ARG A 60 -13.61 9.98 -5.65
N GLY A 61 -14.28 10.64 -4.70
CA GLY A 61 -15.47 11.43 -5.00
C GLY A 61 -15.22 12.55 -6.01
N CYS A 62 -13.94 12.91 -6.26
CA CYS A 62 -13.53 13.85 -7.31
C CYS A 62 -12.64 13.23 -8.38
N HIS A 63 -11.81 12.22 -8.07
CA HIS A 63 -10.75 11.74 -8.97
C HIS A 63 -10.99 10.36 -9.58
N GLU A 64 -12.06 9.64 -9.21
CA GLU A 64 -12.31 8.33 -9.81
C GLU A 64 -12.65 8.44 -11.30
N GLY A 65 -11.91 7.70 -12.12
CA GLY A 65 -11.98 7.77 -13.59
C GLY A 65 -10.95 8.71 -14.21
N GLU A 66 -10.30 9.58 -13.42
CA GLU A 66 -9.30 10.54 -13.89
C GLU A 66 -7.85 10.09 -13.64
N GLU A 67 -7.63 8.97 -12.95
CA GLU A 67 -6.31 8.59 -12.42
C GLU A 67 -5.22 8.55 -13.51
N LYS A 68 -5.55 8.06 -14.71
CA LYS A 68 -4.64 8.03 -15.87
C LYS A 68 -4.27 9.44 -16.34
N ALA A 69 -5.26 10.33 -16.43
CA ALA A 69 -5.04 11.71 -16.86
C ALA A 69 -4.23 12.48 -15.80
N SER A 70 -4.60 12.33 -14.53
CA SER A 70 -3.88 12.93 -13.40
C SER A 70 -2.42 12.47 -13.36
N GLY A 71 -2.17 11.16 -13.45
CA GLY A 71 -0.79 10.64 -13.45
C GLY A 71 0.04 11.14 -14.64
N THR A 72 -0.57 11.26 -15.83
CA THR A 72 0.10 11.81 -17.03
C THR A 72 0.43 13.29 -16.89
N LEU A 73 -0.45 14.06 -16.25
CA LEU A 73 -0.19 15.46 -15.93
C LEU A 73 0.95 15.58 -14.90
N LEU A 74 0.80 14.90 -13.77
CA LEU A 74 1.70 15.00 -12.61
C LEU A 74 3.13 14.58 -12.91
N VAL A 75 3.36 13.59 -13.79
CA VAL A 75 4.73 13.15 -14.12
C VAL A 75 5.54 14.20 -14.92
N THR A 76 4.86 15.21 -15.49
CA THR A 76 5.50 16.28 -16.28
C THR A 76 5.37 17.67 -15.65
N ASP A 77 4.51 17.83 -14.65
CA ASP A 77 4.27 19.11 -13.98
C ASP A 77 5.44 19.47 -13.05
N LYS A 78 6.29 20.39 -13.51
CA LYS A 78 7.49 20.83 -12.77
C LYS A 78 7.20 21.52 -11.44
N HIS A 79 5.97 21.98 -11.19
CA HIS A 79 5.60 22.59 -9.92
C HIS A 79 5.52 21.56 -8.79
N VAL A 80 5.08 20.34 -9.10
CA VAL A 80 4.91 19.25 -8.13
C VAL A 80 5.87 18.08 -8.38
N GLU A 81 6.55 18.07 -9.53
CA GLU A 81 7.59 17.13 -9.92
C GLU A 81 8.83 17.88 -10.43
N PRO A 82 9.62 18.53 -9.56
CA PRO A 82 10.77 19.34 -9.97
C PRO A 82 11.93 18.51 -10.55
N ALA A 83 11.98 17.20 -10.26
CA ALA A 83 13.03 16.29 -10.72
C ALA A 83 12.42 14.99 -11.28
N PRO A 84 11.70 15.06 -12.42
CA PRO A 84 11.02 13.90 -12.98
C PRO A 84 12.01 12.86 -13.47
N ILE A 85 11.65 11.59 -13.32
CA ILE A 85 12.38 10.49 -13.96
C ILE A 85 12.03 10.52 -15.46
N ALA A 86 13.03 10.76 -16.30
CA ALA A 86 12.85 10.84 -17.75
C ALA A 86 12.15 9.58 -18.30
N ALA A 87 11.16 9.79 -19.17
CA ALA A 87 10.35 8.74 -19.80
C ALA A 87 9.57 7.84 -18.82
N LYS A 88 9.43 8.20 -17.53
CA LYS A 88 8.57 7.46 -16.61
C LYS A 88 7.10 7.56 -17.06
N PRO A 89 6.39 6.43 -17.23
CA PRO A 89 4.95 6.47 -17.49
C PRO A 89 4.21 7.13 -16.33
N GLY A 90 3.13 7.88 -16.61
CA GLY A 90 2.34 8.56 -15.58
C GLY A 90 1.41 7.63 -14.79
N PHE A 91 1.17 6.40 -15.26
CA PHE A 91 0.30 5.44 -14.59
C PHE A 91 0.69 4.00 -14.92
N LEU A 92 0.16 3.08 -14.14
CA LEU A 92 0.25 1.63 -14.29
C LEU A 92 -1.16 1.04 -14.09
N LYS A 93 -1.52 0.01 -14.86
CA LYS A 93 -2.75 -0.75 -14.62
C LYS A 93 -2.42 -2.06 -13.92
N ALA A 94 -3.15 -2.38 -12.85
CA ALA A 94 -3.10 -3.68 -12.18
C ALA A 94 -4.51 -4.29 -12.15
N ASN A 95 -4.64 -5.56 -12.53
CA ASN A 95 -5.84 -6.33 -12.24
C ASN A 95 -5.70 -6.89 -10.82
N VAL A 96 -6.64 -6.56 -9.95
CA VAL A 96 -6.64 -6.99 -8.55
C VAL A 96 -7.78 -7.97 -8.33
N LYS A 97 -7.45 -9.11 -7.73
CA LYS A 97 -8.36 -10.17 -7.31
C LYS A 97 -8.22 -10.37 -5.80
N VAL A 98 -9.32 -10.62 -5.11
CA VAL A 98 -9.30 -10.88 -3.67
C VAL A 98 -10.11 -12.12 -3.38
N ALA A 99 -9.55 -13.01 -2.58
CA ALA A 99 -10.19 -14.24 -2.14
C ALA A 99 -9.90 -14.48 -0.66
N HIS A 100 -10.69 -15.34 -0.03
CA HIS A 100 -10.41 -15.83 1.31
C HIS A 100 -10.88 -17.27 1.46
N ASP A 101 -10.27 -17.99 2.39
CA ASP A 101 -10.81 -19.24 2.90
C ASP A 101 -11.27 -19.04 4.36
N ALA A 102 -11.55 -20.13 5.07
CA ALA A 102 -11.97 -20.10 6.47
C ALA A 102 -10.93 -19.47 7.43
N THR A 103 -9.68 -19.37 7.00
CA THR A 103 -8.53 -19.01 7.85
C THR A 103 -7.67 -17.88 7.30
N ARG A 104 -7.66 -17.61 5.99
CA ARG A 104 -6.71 -16.67 5.34
C ARG A 104 -7.38 -15.73 4.35
N LEU A 105 -6.82 -14.53 4.24
CA LEU A 105 -7.07 -13.58 3.15
C LEU A 105 -5.98 -13.73 2.08
N TYR A 106 -6.36 -13.59 0.82
CA TYR A 106 -5.47 -13.58 -0.34
C TYR A 106 -5.75 -12.34 -1.20
N ILE A 107 -4.69 -11.58 -1.50
CA ILE A 107 -4.77 -10.42 -2.40
C ILE A 107 -3.80 -10.67 -3.56
N HIS A 108 -4.34 -10.74 -4.77
CA HIS A 108 -3.60 -11.05 -5.98
C HIS A 108 -3.58 -9.85 -6.93
N LEU A 109 -2.40 -9.51 -7.43
CA LEU A 109 -2.17 -8.43 -8.38
C LEU A 109 -1.49 -8.97 -9.62
N GLU A 110 -2.09 -8.74 -10.78
CA GLU A 110 -1.50 -8.96 -12.09
C GLU A 110 -1.26 -7.61 -12.77
N PHE A 111 -0.03 -7.31 -13.17
CA PHE A 111 0.29 -6.04 -13.82
C PHE A 111 1.47 -6.19 -14.76
N ASP A 112 1.49 -5.34 -15.79
CA ASP A 112 2.65 -5.18 -16.66
C ASP A 112 3.19 -3.75 -16.49
N PRO A 113 4.38 -3.56 -15.88
CA PRO A 113 4.99 -2.24 -15.76
C PRO A 113 5.35 -1.61 -17.11
N GLY A 114 5.37 -2.39 -18.19
CA GLY A 114 5.86 -1.99 -19.50
C GLY A 114 7.35 -1.63 -19.43
N GLN A 115 7.80 -0.87 -20.42
CA GLN A 115 9.15 -0.31 -20.39
C GLN A 115 9.23 0.76 -19.29
N GLN A 116 10.14 0.57 -18.34
CA GLN A 116 10.43 1.52 -17.27
C GLN A 116 11.87 2.01 -17.39
N PRO A 117 12.12 3.32 -17.18
CA PRO A 117 13.49 3.81 -17.04
C PRO A 117 14.13 3.16 -15.80
N ASN A 118 15.40 2.77 -15.90
CA ASN A 118 16.15 2.32 -14.73
C ASN A 118 16.58 3.56 -13.93
N ALA A 119 15.91 3.79 -12.80
CA ALA A 119 16.20 4.92 -11.93
C ALA A 119 17.44 4.70 -11.04
N GLY A 120 17.94 3.47 -10.91
CA GLY A 120 19.12 3.12 -10.11
C GLY A 120 19.00 3.43 -8.61
N MET A 121 17.79 3.66 -8.08
CA MET A 121 17.59 4.05 -6.68
C MET A 121 17.61 2.86 -5.73
N ASP A 122 17.13 1.71 -6.18
CA ASP A 122 17.19 0.43 -5.47
C ASP A 122 18.01 -0.56 -6.30
N LYS A 123 19.20 -0.90 -5.81
CA LYS A 123 20.14 -1.77 -6.54
C LYS A 123 19.73 -3.24 -6.51
N ASP A 124 18.92 -3.64 -5.54
CA ASP A 124 18.62 -5.04 -5.26
C ASP A 124 17.26 -5.46 -5.86
N PHE A 125 16.28 -4.54 -5.85
CA PHE A 125 14.92 -4.82 -6.29
C PHE A 125 14.47 -3.91 -7.44
N SER A 126 14.14 -4.51 -8.58
CA SER A 126 13.65 -3.78 -9.75
C SER A 126 12.19 -3.34 -9.59
N THR A 127 11.41 -4.09 -8.82
CA THR A 127 9.99 -3.87 -8.58
C THR A 127 9.66 -4.10 -7.12
N LYS A 128 8.75 -3.30 -6.56
CA LYS A 128 8.16 -3.53 -5.22
C LYS A 128 6.66 -3.37 -5.32
N VAL A 129 5.90 -4.31 -4.76
CA VAL A 129 4.44 -4.23 -4.69
C VAL A 129 4.05 -4.09 -3.23
N ALA A 130 3.16 -3.16 -2.90
CA ALA A 130 2.73 -2.93 -1.55
C ALA A 130 1.21 -2.78 -1.43
N VAL A 131 0.68 -3.25 -0.30
CA VAL A 131 -0.72 -3.12 0.11
C VAL A 131 -0.75 -2.35 1.43
N MET A 132 -1.69 -1.43 1.58
CA MET A 132 -2.02 -0.80 2.86
C MET A 132 -3.47 -1.05 3.20
N ILE A 133 -3.75 -1.35 4.47
CA ILE A 133 -5.08 -1.70 4.97
C ILE A 133 -5.40 -0.86 6.21
N ASP A 134 -6.61 -0.30 6.20
CA ASP A 134 -7.29 0.24 7.37
C ASP A 134 -8.63 -0.49 7.58
N ASP A 135 -9.07 -0.54 8.83
CA ASP A 135 -10.31 -1.20 9.25
C ASP A 135 -11.40 -0.20 9.69
N GLY A 136 -11.25 1.07 9.30
CA GLY A 136 -12.08 2.21 9.73
C GLY A 136 -11.54 2.96 10.94
N GLY A 137 -10.46 2.46 11.57
CA GLY A 137 -9.84 3.09 12.73
C GLY A 137 -9.05 4.37 12.40
N VAL A 138 -8.72 4.61 11.12
CA VAL A 138 -7.99 5.79 10.65
C VAL A 138 -8.86 6.56 9.66
N THR A 139 -9.58 7.56 10.16
CA THR A 139 -10.54 8.37 9.39
C THR A 139 -9.95 8.97 8.12
N GLU A 140 -8.70 9.43 8.17
CA GLU A 140 -8.00 9.99 7.02
C GLU A 140 -7.79 8.93 5.93
N ALA A 141 -7.42 7.71 6.32
CA ALA A 141 -7.19 6.61 5.39
C ALA A 141 -8.49 6.08 4.81
N THR A 142 -9.59 6.09 5.56
CA THR A 142 -10.91 5.73 5.01
C THR A 142 -11.29 6.58 3.80
N ARG A 143 -10.84 7.84 3.75
CA ARG A 143 -11.27 8.87 2.79
C ARG A 143 -10.23 9.22 1.73
N ALA A 144 -8.96 8.88 1.97
CA ALA A 144 -7.84 9.21 1.08
C ALA A 144 -6.82 8.06 0.93
N GLY A 145 -7.06 6.91 1.57
CA GLY A 145 -6.24 5.71 1.44
C GLY A 145 -4.79 5.97 1.83
N CYS A 146 -3.88 5.54 0.97
CA CYS A 146 -2.43 5.66 1.16
C CYS A 146 -1.94 7.11 1.29
N TRP A 147 -2.70 8.11 0.80
CA TRP A 147 -2.32 9.52 0.93
C TRP A 147 -2.34 10.02 2.36
N ALA A 148 -3.15 9.42 3.25
CA ALA A 148 -3.18 9.74 4.67
C ALA A 148 -1.82 9.57 5.37
N ALA A 149 -0.88 8.86 4.72
CA ALA A 149 0.45 8.62 5.23
C ALA A 149 1.58 9.29 4.41
N CYS A 150 1.24 10.18 3.46
CA CYS A 150 2.19 10.85 2.56
C CYS A 150 2.31 12.33 2.89
N HIS A 151 3.50 12.77 3.30
CA HIS A 151 3.70 14.13 3.82
C HIS A 151 4.87 14.85 3.17
N ASP A 152 4.86 16.17 3.26
CA ASP A 152 5.81 17.05 2.60
C ASP A 152 7.27 16.86 3.09
N ASN A 153 7.45 16.54 4.37
CA ASN A 153 8.75 16.18 4.96
C ASN A 153 9.09 14.69 4.87
N SER A 154 8.33 13.87 4.13
CA SER A 154 8.76 12.50 3.85
C SER A 154 9.99 12.48 2.94
N ALA A 155 10.83 11.47 3.09
CA ALA A 155 12.05 11.25 2.33
C ALA A 155 11.85 11.50 0.83
N ARG A 156 12.68 12.37 0.27
CA ARG A 156 12.69 12.79 -1.15
C ARG A 156 11.44 13.57 -1.61
N MET A 157 10.55 13.98 -0.71
CA MET A 157 9.50 14.97 -0.95
C MET A 157 10.05 16.40 -0.76
N ALA A 158 9.22 17.42 -0.97
CA ALA A 158 9.63 18.81 -1.12
C ALA A 158 10.45 19.34 0.06
N SER A 159 10.03 19.04 1.30
CA SER A 159 10.73 19.45 2.53
C SER A 159 11.51 18.33 3.21
N GLY A 160 11.49 17.10 2.67
CA GLY A 160 12.04 15.92 3.36
C GLY A 160 13.52 15.65 3.09
N GLY A 161 14.04 16.09 1.94
CA GLY A 161 15.43 15.85 1.55
C GLY A 161 15.80 14.36 1.66
N ASP A 162 16.91 14.08 2.36
CA ASP A 162 17.48 12.74 2.49
C ASP A 162 17.10 12.05 3.83
N ALA A 163 16.13 12.60 4.55
CA ALA A 163 15.67 12.04 5.82
C ALA A 163 15.12 10.60 5.67
N ASP A 164 15.12 9.86 6.77
CA ASP A 164 14.63 8.48 6.80
C ASP A 164 13.11 8.36 6.96
N THR A 165 12.45 9.42 7.44
CA THR A 165 11.00 9.46 7.61
C THR A 165 10.34 9.23 6.26
N THR A 166 9.66 8.10 6.08
CA THR A 166 9.08 7.75 4.78
C THR A 166 7.56 7.92 4.75
N LYS A 167 6.89 7.52 5.83
CA LYS A 167 5.43 7.63 6.00
C LYS A 167 5.10 7.77 7.47
N TYR A 168 4.02 8.48 7.77
CA TYR A 168 3.43 8.60 9.11
C TYR A 168 2.00 9.13 8.98
N LEU A 169 1.17 8.97 10.01
CA LEU A 169 -0.17 9.52 10.09
C LEU A 169 -0.18 10.83 10.88
N VAL A 170 -1.00 11.80 10.46
CA VAL A 170 -1.18 13.09 11.16
C VAL A 170 -1.43 12.92 12.66
N ARG A 171 -2.27 11.95 13.05
CA ARG A 171 -2.60 11.66 14.45
C ARG A 171 -1.40 11.28 15.33
N SER A 172 -0.27 10.91 14.75
CA SER A 172 0.97 10.64 15.48
C SER A 172 1.79 11.90 15.80
N ARG A 173 1.37 13.07 15.29
CA ARG A 173 2.09 14.33 15.40
C ARG A 173 1.41 15.26 16.40
N ALA A 174 2.22 15.98 17.16
CA ALA A 174 1.76 17.01 18.09
C ALA A 174 1.25 18.25 17.34
N ALA A 175 1.85 18.55 16.18
CA ALA A 175 1.46 19.64 15.31
C ALA A 175 1.80 19.31 13.84
N MET A 176 1.01 19.89 12.92
CA MET A 176 1.25 19.87 11.48
C MET A 176 1.54 21.29 10.99
N SER A 177 2.49 21.43 10.08
CA SER A 177 2.75 22.66 9.32
C SER A 177 2.61 22.41 7.82
N ARG A 178 2.87 23.43 6.99
CA ARG A 178 2.95 23.28 5.52
C ARG A 178 4.05 22.33 5.07
N GLN A 179 5.12 22.21 5.86
CA GLN A 179 6.24 21.32 5.60
C GLN A 179 6.05 19.94 6.24
N GLY A 180 4.86 19.62 6.75
CA GLY A 180 4.58 18.37 7.44
C GLY A 180 4.71 18.47 8.96
N GLY A 181 4.80 17.32 9.62
CA GLY A 181 4.76 17.17 11.07
C GLY A 181 6.09 16.62 11.59
N ALA A 182 6.92 17.49 12.16
CA ALA A 182 8.21 17.11 12.74
C ALA A 182 8.10 16.64 14.20
N GLN A 183 7.13 17.17 14.94
CA GLN A 183 6.96 16.87 16.37
C GLN A 183 6.09 15.62 16.54
N ILE A 184 6.69 14.54 17.01
CA ILE A 184 6.00 13.28 17.32
C ILE A 184 5.35 13.39 18.70
N LYS A 185 4.15 12.83 18.86
CA LYS A 185 3.48 12.74 20.17
C LYS A 185 4.28 11.91 21.18
N PRO A 186 4.10 12.15 22.49
CA PRO A 186 4.64 11.30 23.55
C PRO A 186 4.26 9.82 23.40
N ALA A 187 5.10 8.94 23.94
CA ALA A 187 4.97 7.48 23.77
C ALA A 187 3.66 6.91 24.36
N ASP A 188 3.17 7.47 25.46
CA ASP A 188 1.92 7.04 26.11
C ASP A 188 0.68 7.41 25.26
N GLU A 189 0.68 8.57 24.59
CA GLU A 189 -0.35 8.92 23.62
C GLU A 189 -0.32 7.99 22.39
N LEU A 190 0.88 7.70 21.87
CA LEU A 190 1.04 6.77 20.75
C LEU A 190 0.61 5.35 21.12
N ALA A 191 0.83 4.92 22.37
CA ALA A 191 0.37 3.63 22.87
C ALA A 191 -1.16 3.54 22.92
N LYS A 192 -1.85 4.62 23.33
CA LYS A 192 -3.33 4.70 23.29
C LYS A 192 -3.85 4.57 21.85
N ILE A 193 -3.25 5.32 20.91
CA ILE A 193 -3.64 5.24 19.49
C ILE A 193 -3.45 3.81 18.96
N ARG A 194 -2.35 3.13 19.32
CA ARG A 194 -2.15 1.72 18.93
C ARG A 194 -3.19 0.78 19.53
N ALA A 195 -3.52 0.96 20.81
CA ALA A 195 -4.53 0.15 21.49
C ALA A 195 -5.93 0.28 20.87
N GLU A 196 -6.22 1.43 20.25
CA GLU A 196 -7.46 1.71 19.51
C GLU A 196 -7.40 1.29 18.03
N ASN A 197 -6.39 0.52 17.61
CA ASN A 197 -6.12 0.16 16.22
C ASN A 197 -5.92 1.35 15.29
N GLY A 198 -5.48 2.50 15.81
CA GLY A 198 -5.34 3.75 15.08
C GLY A 198 -4.12 3.86 14.16
N TYR A 199 -3.68 2.76 13.56
CA TYR A 199 -2.56 2.65 12.63
C TYR A 199 -3.01 2.02 11.31
N LEU A 200 -2.20 2.14 10.25
CA LEU A 200 -2.36 1.33 9.04
C LEU A 200 -1.56 0.04 9.15
N GLU A 201 -2.08 -1.05 8.62
CA GLU A 201 -1.29 -2.25 8.32
C GLU A 201 -0.69 -2.09 6.92
N TYR A 202 0.56 -2.46 6.73
CA TYR A 202 1.18 -2.45 5.39
C TYR A 202 1.95 -3.73 5.12
N TRP A 203 1.89 -4.17 3.87
CA TRP A 203 2.60 -5.33 3.34
C TRP A 203 3.42 -4.90 2.14
N GLN A 204 4.58 -5.50 1.92
CA GLN A 204 5.37 -5.28 0.73
C GLN A 204 6.10 -6.54 0.30
N ALA A 205 6.04 -6.84 -1.00
CA ALA A 205 6.90 -7.80 -1.66
C ALA A 205 7.92 -7.03 -2.49
N ARG A 206 9.21 -7.26 -2.21
CA ARG A 206 10.35 -6.72 -2.95
C ARG A 206 10.81 -7.78 -3.93
N LEU A 207 10.78 -7.42 -5.22
CA LEU A 207 10.89 -8.38 -6.32
C LEU A 207 12.18 -8.17 -7.09
N LYS A 208 12.80 -9.29 -7.42
CA LYS A 208 13.93 -9.41 -8.33
C LYS A 208 13.60 -10.52 -9.33
N PRO A 209 13.77 -10.30 -10.65
CA PRO A 209 13.51 -11.32 -11.67
C PRO A 209 14.22 -12.64 -11.35
N GLY A 210 13.50 -13.75 -11.53
CA GLY A 210 13.98 -15.11 -11.27
C GLY A 210 14.22 -15.49 -9.80
N ALA A 211 13.85 -14.63 -8.83
CA ALA A 211 14.02 -14.90 -7.40
C ALA A 211 12.69 -14.89 -6.64
N ALA A 212 12.64 -15.59 -5.52
CA ALA A 212 11.51 -15.49 -4.59
C ALA A 212 11.39 -14.06 -4.03
N PRO A 213 10.16 -13.58 -3.74
CA PRO A 213 9.95 -12.25 -3.18
C PRO A 213 10.54 -12.14 -1.77
N GLU A 214 11.19 -11.02 -1.46
CA GLU A 214 11.47 -10.65 -0.07
C GLU A 214 10.23 -9.93 0.49
N VAL A 215 9.65 -10.48 1.56
CA VAL A 215 8.39 -10.00 2.11
C VAL A 215 8.64 -9.28 3.42
N VAL A 216 8.01 -8.13 3.56
CA VAL A 216 7.93 -7.40 4.83
C VAL A 216 6.47 -7.07 5.13
N ASP A 217 6.13 -7.06 6.40
CA ASP A 217 4.87 -6.52 6.90
C ASP A 217 5.12 -5.64 8.12
N GLY A 218 4.11 -4.86 8.49
CA GLY A 218 4.24 -3.95 9.61
C GLY A 218 3.09 -2.97 9.73
N THR A 219 3.36 -1.89 10.46
CA THR A 219 2.39 -0.82 10.69
C THR A 219 2.91 0.55 10.26
N VAL A 220 1.98 1.48 10.02
CA VAL A 220 2.27 2.89 9.85
C VAL A 220 1.49 3.68 10.89
N LEU A 221 2.21 4.33 11.81
CA LEU A 221 1.68 5.35 12.71
C LEU A 221 2.62 6.55 12.74
N GLU A 222 3.64 6.59 13.58
CA GLU A 222 4.62 7.68 13.60
C GLU A 222 5.76 7.49 12.60
N LYS A 223 5.93 6.26 12.14
CA LYS A 223 6.86 5.80 11.12
C LYS A 223 6.35 4.47 10.54
N ARG A 224 7.03 3.96 9.51
CA ARG A 224 6.92 2.53 9.16
C ARG A 224 7.69 1.71 10.18
N GLU A 225 7.03 0.72 10.76
CA GLU A 225 7.65 -0.24 11.66
C GLU A 225 7.46 -1.64 11.06
N GLU A 226 8.53 -2.15 10.43
CA GLU A 226 8.54 -3.51 9.88
C GLU A 226 8.78 -4.52 11.00
N ARG A 227 8.18 -5.70 10.88
CA ARG A 227 8.35 -6.80 11.84
C ARG A 227 9.51 -7.70 11.42
N ALA A 228 10.24 -8.23 12.39
CA ALA A 228 11.35 -9.15 12.15
C ALA A 228 10.90 -10.52 11.60
N GLY A 229 9.66 -10.92 11.90
CA GLY A 229 9.04 -12.14 11.39
C GLY A 229 7.67 -11.82 10.81
N PRO A 230 7.57 -11.52 9.50
CA PRO A 230 6.29 -11.21 8.89
C PRO A 230 5.38 -12.45 8.89
N VAL A 231 4.09 -12.25 9.20
CA VAL A 231 3.06 -13.29 9.07
C VAL A 231 2.48 -13.31 7.65
N VAL A 232 2.68 -12.22 6.92
CA VAL A 232 2.36 -12.12 5.49
C VAL A 232 3.37 -12.94 4.70
N THR A 233 2.85 -13.79 3.84
CA THR A 233 3.61 -14.46 2.79
C THR A 233 3.29 -13.82 1.45
N ALA A 234 4.21 -13.90 0.50
CA ALA A 234 3.95 -13.54 -0.88
C ALA A 234 4.52 -14.58 -1.84
N GLU A 235 3.79 -14.85 -2.90
CA GLU A 235 4.26 -15.60 -4.07
C GLU A 235 4.32 -14.62 -5.24
N ALA A 236 5.35 -14.73 -6.06
CA ALA A 236 5.50 -13.91 -7.26
C ALA A 236 5.98 -14.75 -8.43
N SER A 237 5.42 -14.51 -9.61
CA SER A 237 5.90 -15.07 -10.87
C SER A 237 5.86 -14.02 -11.98
N GLU A 238 6.65 -14.25 -13.02
CA GLU A 238 6.75 -13.37 -14.18
C GLU A 238 6.60 -14.15 -15.49
N LYS A 239 5.89 -13.57 -16.45
CA LYS A 239 5.76 -14.08 -17.82
C LYS A 239 6.01 -12.94 -18.79
N GLY A 240 7.21 -12.89 -19.36
CA GLY A 240 7.65 -11.71 -20.11
C GLY A 240 7.79 -10.51 -19.15
N SER A 241 7.14 -9.39 -19.46
CA SER A 241 7.10 -8.21 -18.58
C SER A 241 6.00 -8.27 -17.51
N GLN A 242 5.03 -9.17 -17.64
CA GLN A 242 3.90 -9.26 -16.72
C GLN A 242 4.30 -9.93 -15.40
N TRP A 243 3.96 -9.29 -14.28
CA TRP A 243 4.07 -9.82 -12.92
C TRP A 243 2.72 -10.33 -12.43
N SER A 244 2.76 -11.42 -11.67
CA SER A 244 1.65 -11.95 -10.88
C SER A 244 2.14 -12.10 -9.43
N VAL A 245 1.48 -11.42 -8.49
CA VAL A 245 1.90 -11.36 -7.08
C VAL A 245 0.70 -11.65 -6.17
N THR A 246 0.82 -12.66 -5.32
CA THR A 246 -0.20 -13.03 -4.34
C THR A 246 0.32 -12.79 -2.93
N PHE A 247 -0.29 -11.88 -2.18
CA PHE A 247 -0.12 -11.77 -0.74
C PHE A 247 -1.10 -12.67 -0.02
N SER A 248 -0.68 -13.26 1.11
CA SER A 248 -1.57 -14.03 1.97
C SER A 248 -1.21 -13.89 3.45
N ARG A 249 -2.22 -13.80 4.32
CA ARG A 249 -2.04 -13.93 5.78
C ARG A 249 -3.32 -14.39 6.47
N PRO A 250 -3.25 -14.93 7.70
CA PRO A 250 -4.43 -15.36 8.45
C PRO A 250 -5.43 -14.21 8.70
N LEU A 251 -6.74 -14.47 8.67
CA LEU A 251 -7.77 -13.45 8.90
C LEU A 251 -7.62 -12.77 10.28
N ALA A 252 -7.21 -13.54 11.28
CA ALA A 252 -6.80 -13.05 12.59
C ALA A 252 -5.32 -13.38 12.81
N ALA A 253 -4.46 -12.37 12.77
CA ALA A 253 -3.00 -12.52 12.89
C ALA A 253 -2.44 -12.02 14.24
N GLY A 254 -3.32 -11.63 15.18
CA GLY A 254 -2.95 -11.17 16.52
C GLY A 254 -2.59 -9.68 16.59
N PRO A 255 -1.98 -9.23 17.71
CA PRO A 255 -1.74 -7.82 17.98
C PRO A 255 -0.92 -7.10 16.90
N GLY A 256 -1.37 -5.88 16.56
CA GLY A 256 -0.75 -5.03 15.54
C GLY A 256 -1.06 -5.44 14.10
N TYR A 257 -2.04 -6.33 13.88
CA TYR A 257 -2.67 -6.61 12.60
C TYR A 257 -4.17 -6.28 12.70
N LYS A 258 -4.77 -5.90 11.58
CA LYS A 258 -6.21 -5.70 11.46
C LYS A 258 -6.89 -7.06 11.43
N SER A 259 -7.87 -7.32 12.29
CA SER A 259 -8.65 -8.55 12.20
C SER A 259 -9.67 -8.43 11.07
N PHE A 260 -9.63 -9.35 10.11
CA PHE A 260 -10.63 -9.43 9.04
C PHE A 260 -11.85 -10.22 9.50
N GLN A 261 -13.03 -9.71 9.18
CA GLN A 261 -14.34 -10.21 9.62
C GLN A 261 -15.34 -10.10 8.47
N PRO A 262 -16.21 -11.11 8.28
CA PRO A 262 -17.35 -11.04 7.37
C PRO A 262 -18.17 -9.77 7.55
N GLY A 263 -18.55 -9.14 6.43
CA GLY A 263 -19.41 -7.95 6.40
C GLY A 263 -18.80 -6.63 6.89
N LYS A 264 -17.60 -6.63 7.51
CA LYS A 264 -16.88 -5.39 7.84
C LYS A 264 -16.20 -4.82 6.59
N THR A 265 -16.31 -3.51 6.40
CA THR A 265 -15.61 -2.80 5.32
C THR A 265 -14.22 -2.37 5.77
N TYR A 266 -13.24 -2.64 4.92
CA TYR A 266 -11.86 -2.22 5.05
C TYR A 266 -11.52 -1.26 3.93
N THR A 267 -10.62 -0.31 4.20
CA THR A 267 -10.02 0.50 3.16
C THR A 267 -8.68 -0.10 2.77
N VAL A 268 -8.47 -0.32 1.48
CA VAL A 268 -7.26 -0.91 0.92
C VAL A 268 -6.67 0.01 -0.14
N GLY A 269 -5.34 0.06 -0.20
CA GLY A 269 -4.61 0.80 -1.23
C GLY A 269 -3.43 -0.02 -1.75
N PHE A 270 -3.09 0.20 -3.01
CA PHE A 270 -2.05 -0.54 -3.71
C PHE A 270 -0.96 0.41 -4.21
N SER A 271 0.28 -0.06 -4.23
CA SER A 271 1.38 0.68 -4.86
C SER A 271 2.37 -0.24 -5.54
N VAL A 272 3.00 0.28 -6.59
CA VAL A 272 4.05 -0.40 -7.33
C VAL A 272 5.21 0.55 -7.58
N HIS A 273 6.40 0.20 -7.09
CA HIS A 273 7.66 0.70 -7.64
C HIS A 273 8.06 -0.17 -8.81
N ALA A 274 8.56 0.43 -9.89
CA ALA A 274 9.04 -0.28 -11.07
C ALA A 274 10.19 0.51 -11.71
N GLY A 275 11.17 -0.20 -12.27
CA GLY A 275 12.37 0.41 -12.84
C GLY A 275 13.40 0.82 -11.77
N HIS A 276 13.59 -0.01 -10.74
CA HIS A 276 14.51 0.25 -9.62
C HIS A 276 14.23 1.55 -8.87
N THR A 277 12.97 2.00 -8.86
CA THR A 277 12.57 3.19 -8.11
C THR A 277 12.44 2.90 -6.61
N ALA A 278 12.59 3.94 -5.79
CA ALA A 278 12.44 3.88 -4.34
C ALA A 278 11.73 5.12 -3.78
N LYS A 279 11.47 5.12 -2.46
CA LYS A 279 10.86 6.25 -1.75
C LYS A 279 9.56 6.70 -2.43
N ARG A 280 9.39 8.00 -2.74
CA ARG A 280 8.17 8.55 -3.34
C ARG A 280 7.90 8.13 -4.79
N PHE A 281 8.86 7.54 -5.50
CA PHE A 281 8.78 7.30 -6.94
C PHE A 281 7.99 6.01 -7.30
N HIS A 282 6.76 5.88 -6.81
CA HIS A 282 5.87 4.74 -7.07
C HIS A 282 4.59 5.16 -7.79
N TYR A 283 3.91 4.18 -8.35
CA TYR A 283 2.51 4.25 -8.72
C TYR A 283 1.64 3.93 -7.51
N VAL A 284 0.50 4.59 -7.35
CA VAL A 284 -0.40 4.40 -6.20
C VAL A 284 -1.87 4.47 -6.63
N SER A 285 -2.72 3.65 -6.01
CA SER A 285 -4.17 3.72 -6.20
C SER A 285 -4.79 4.80 -5.33
N LEU A 286 -5.94 5.34 -5.76
CA LEU A 286 -6.90 5.93 -4.83
C LEU A 286 -7.44 4.86 -3.86
N GLU A 287 -8.10 5.29 -2.78
CA GLU A 287 -8.65 4.42 -1.73
C GLU A 287 -9.69 3.43 -2.27
N LYS A 288 -9.49 2.12 -2.11
CA LYS A 288 -10.49 1.11 -2.49
C LYS A 288 -11.10 0.49 -1.24
N THR A 289 -12.27 -0.11 -1.40
CA THR A 289 -12.97 -0.78 -0.31
C THR A 289 -12.95 -2.29 -0.49
N LEU A 290 -12.81 -3.02 0.61
CA LEU A 290 -12.79 -4.48 0.67
C LEU A 290 -13.79 -4.97 1.71
N VAL A 291 -14.56 -6.00 1.39
CA VAL A 291 -15.39 -6.77 2.33
C VAL A 291 -15.18 -8.27 2.10
N LEU A 292 -15.41 -9.09 3.14
CA LEU A 292 -15.49 -10.54 3.02
C LEU A 292 -16.95 -10.99 2.86
N ASP A 293 -17.18 -12.06 2.09
CA ASP A 293 -18.44 -12.74 1.78
C ASP A 293 -19.51 -11.93 1.03
N GLY A 294 -19.75 -10.67 1.40
CA GLY A 294 -20.80 -9.86 0.78
C GLY A 294 -20.95 -8.45 1.35
N GLY A 295 -21.53 -7.56 0.56
CA GLY A 295 -21.71 -6.15 0.88
C GLY A 295 -21.47 -5.27 -0.34
N LYS A 296 -21.38 -3.95 -0.12
CA LYS A 296 -21.01 -2.99 -1.16
C LYS A 296 -19.56 -2.56 -0.96
N ALA A 297 -18.68 -3.03 -1.85
CA ALA A 297 -17.28 -2.66 -1.85
C ALA A 297 -16.71 -2.74 -3.27
N ASP A 298 -15.50 -2.20 -3.47
CA ASP A 298 -14.75 -2.38 -4.72
C ASP A 298 -14.32 -3.82 -4.92
N PHE A 299 -13.98 -4.48 -3.82
CA PHE A 299 -13.60 -5.89 -3.76
C PHE A 299 -14.49 -6.61 -2.77
N ILE A 300 -15.24 -7.58 -3.25
CA ILE A 300 -15.88 -8.59 -2.42
C ILE A 300 -14.97 -9.81 -2.52
N ALA A 301 -14.30 -10.17 -1.44
CA ALA A 301 -13.39 -11.29 -1.45
C ALA A 301 -14.17 -12.59 -1.73
N ALA A 302 -13.76 -13.31 -2.77
CA ALA A 302 -14.40 -14.56 -3.14
C ALA A 302 -14.04 -15.67 -2.14
N ALA A 303 -15.03 -16.46 -1.71
CA ALA A 303 -14.76 -17.66 -0.93
C ALA A 303 -14.06 -18.71 -1.82
N ASN A 304 -12.93 -19.23 -1.33
CA ASN A 304 -12.12 -20.27 -1.95
C ASN A 304 -12.33 -21.64 -1.29
#